data_AF-A0A8H4R6Z4-F1
#
_entry.id   AF-A0A8H4R6Z4-F1
#
_cell.length_a   1.000
_cell.length_b   1.000
_cell.length_c   1.000
_cell.angle_alpha   90.00
_cell.angle_beta   90.00
_cell.angle_gamma   90.00
#
_symmetry.space_group_name_H-M   'P 1'
#
loop_
_entity.id
_entity.type
_entity.pdbx_description
1 polymer ?
#
loop_
_entity_poly.entity_id
_entity_poly.type
_entity_poly.pdbx_seq_one_letter_code
_entity_poly.pdbx_strand_id
1 'polypeptide(L)'
;MSTDQTSLPPPPSYVHTLYDETFRSRTFQNPSIMSMANAPNLIGRLEYHSPTTDGSFSICIAGGEGAFVSKALYESIPAEHRPTLDEGSAEETVDTLTVGNLKPIGSVFFPIILTNKETRQPFRIILRALVVPNLFMGMFIGNEGHSGIVAYEAWSRGGPTWGFNFNDDPDNLVFVQGC
;
A
#
# COMPACT_ATOMS: atom_id res chain seq x y z
N MET A 1 7.05 49.13 3.19
CA MET A 1 7.24 47.80 3.78
C MET A 1 6.16 46.90 3.18
N SER A 2 6.54 46.09 2.19
CA SER A 2 5.63 45.13 1.54
C SER A 2 5.65 43.84 2.34
N THR A 3 4.51 43.45 2.90
CA THR A 3 4.31 42.11 3.45
C THR A 3 3.91 41.20 2.29
N ASP A 4 4.85 40.40 1.82
CA ASP A 4 4.57 39.26 0.94
C ASP A 4 3.56 38.35 1.64
N GLN A 5 2.36 38.28 1.07
CA GLN A 5 1.44 37.19 1.34
C GLN A 5 2.08 35.93 0.76
N THR A 6 2.80 35.19 1.60
CA THR A 6 3.22 33.82 1.33
C THR A 6 1.97 33.04 0.97
N SER A 7 1.76 32.82 -0.33
CA SER A 7 0.73 31.94 -0.84
C SER A 7 1.01 30.55 -0.27
N LEU A 8 0.22 30.14 0.71
CA LEU A 8 0.19 28.74 1.10
C LEU A 8 -0.04 27.92 -0.18
N PRO A 9 0.71 26.82 -0.38
CA PRO A 9 0.46 25.95 -1.53
C PRO A 9 -1.02 25.58 -1.54
N PRO A 10 -1.67 25.51 -2.73
CA PRO A 10 -3.07 25.12 -2.80
C PRO A 10 -3.24 23.81 -2.04
N PRO A 11 -4.34 23.66 -1.26
CA PRO A 11 -4.62 22.39 -0.61
C PRO A 11 -4.54 21.27 -1.66
N PRO A 12 -3.96 20.10 -1.34
CA PRO A 12 -3.80 19.02 -2.30
C PRO A 12 -5.12 18.76 -3.02
N SER A 13 -5.08 18.50 -4.33
CA SER A 13 -6.27 18.04 -5.06
C SER A 13 -6.87 16.88 -4.28
N TYR A 14 -8.11 17.02 -3.81
CA TYR A 14 -8.75 16.02 -2.96
C TYR A 14 -8.72 14.66 -3.69
N VAL A 15 -7.84 13.76 -3.25
CA VAL A 15 -7.77 12.41 -3.80
C VAL A 15 -8.90 11.62 -3.16
N HIS A 16 -9.87 11.21 -3.98
CA HIS A 16 -11.03 10.48 -3.49
C HIS A 16 -10.60 9.13 -2.89
N THR A 17 -11.11 8.81 -1.70
CA THR A 17 -10.86 7.52 -1.04
C THR A 17 -11.86 6.50 -1.54
N LEU A 18 -11.37 5.51 -2.27
CA LEU A 18 -12.20 4.42 -2.80
C LEU A 18 -12.29 3.24 -1.84
N TYR A 19 -11.29 3.04 -0.99
CA TYR A 19 -11.24 1.92 -0.08
C TYR A 19 -10.59 2.30 1.24
N ASP A 20 -11.18 1.87 2.34
CA ASP A 20 -10.71 2.17 3.68
C ASP A 20 -10.97 0.98 4.62
N GLU A 21 -9.90 0.39 5.15
CA GLU A 21 -9.96 -0.71 6.12
C GLU A 21 -10.10 -0.24 7.57
N THR A 22 -10.03 1.06 7.88
CA THR A 22 -10.15 1.57 9.26
C THR A 22 -11.46 1.17 9.94
N PHE A 23 -12.54 1.06 9.17
CA PHE A 23 -13.87 0.65 9.65
C PHE A 23 -14.18 -0.83 9.36
N ARG A 24 -13.21 -1.59 8.84
CA ARG A 24 -13.39 -3.00 8.48
C ARG A 24 -12.68 -3.87 9.52
N SER A 25 -13.36 -4.89 10.01
CA SER A 25 -12.77 -5.90 10.91
C SER A 25 -11.90 -6.89 10.13
N ARG A 26 -10.84 -6.40 9.46
CA ARG A 26 -9.88 -7.26 8.77
C ARG A 26 -8.71 -7.59 9.68
N THR A 27 -8.55 -8.88 9.93
CA THR A 27 -7.41 -9.48 10.64
C THR A 27 -6.74 -10.47 9.70
N PHE A 28 -5.41 -10.44 9.64
CA PHE A 28 -4.65 -11.47 8.93
C PHE A 28 -4.54 -12.67 9.85
N GLN A 29 -5.17 -13.80 9.50
CA GLN A 29 -5.13 -14.97 10.36
C GLN A 29 -3.76 -15.66 10.26
N ASN A 30 -3.21 -15.70 9.05
CA ASN A 30 -1.91 -16.29 8.75
C ASN A 30 -1.13 -15.38 7.79
N PRO A 31 -0.60 -14.23 8.26
CA PRO A 31 0.12 -13.30 7.39
C PRO A 31 1.32 -13.99 6.74
N SER A 32 1.39 -13.92 5.41
CA SER A 32 2.41 -14.65 4.65
C SER A 32 2.83 -13.92 3.38
N ILE A 33 4.09 -14.13 2.99
CA ILE A 33 4.69 -13.66 1.75
C ILE A 33 5.14 -14.90 0.96
N MET A 34 4.26 -15.38 0.09
CA MET A 34 4.48 -16.57 -0.75
C MET A 34 5.12 -16.19 -2.10
N SER A 35 6.12 -15.31 -2.04
CA SER A 35 6.89 -14.83 -3.18
C SER A 35 8.32 -14.52 -2.76
N MET A 36 9.24 -14.48 -3.73
CA MET A 36 10.58 -13.93 -3.49
C MET A 36 10.53 -12.44 -3.12
N ALA A 37 9.40 -11.76 -3.39
CA ALA A 37 9.13 -10.41 -2.93
C ALA A 37 10.28 -9.44 -3.28
N ASN A 38 10.79 -9.55 -4.51
CA ASN A 38 11.96 -8.79 -4.97
C ASN A 38 11.77 -8.18 -6.36
N ALA A 39 10.62 -8.41 -7.00
CA ALA A 39 10.26 -7.86 -8.29
C ALA A 39 9.03 -6.95 -8.14
N PRO A 40 9.21 -5.61 -8.12
CA PRO A 40 8.08 -4.70 -8.07
C PRO A 40 7.27 -4.81 -9.38
N ASN A 41 5.95 -4.75 -9.24
CA ASN A 41 5.01 -4.90 -10.35
C ASN A 41 3.85 -3.90 -10.28
N LEU A 42 3.94 -2.94 -9.36
CA LEU A 42 3.04 -1.82 -9.21
C LEU A 42 3.80 -0.64 -8.57
N ILE A 43 3.39 0.58 -8.90
CA ILE A 43 3.90 1.81 -8.28
C ILE A 43 2.75 2.46 -7.51
N GLY A 44 2.99 2.71 -6.21
CA GLY A 44 2.14 3.53 -5.36
C GLY A 44 2.76 4.90 -5.12
N ARG A 45 1.97 5.82 -4.56
CA ARG A 45 2.47 7.12 -4.07
C ARG A 45 1.96 7.38 -2.66
N LEU A 46 2.80 8.01 -1.84
CA LEU A 46 2.43 8.50 -0.52
C LEU A 46 1.57 9.77 -0.65
N GLU A 47 0.58 9.92 0.22
CA GLU A 47 -0.18 11.17 0.34
C GLU A 47 0.69 12.32 0.87
N TYR A 48 1.52 12.02 1.87
CA TYR A 48 2.49 12.93 2.44
C TYR A 48 3.89 12.35 2.28
N HIS A 49 4.79 13.11 1.67
CA HIS A 49 6.17 12.71 1.43
C HIS A 49 7.11 13.92 1.59
N SER A 50 8.41 13.65 1.72
CA SER A 50 9.43 14.70 1.71
C SER A 50 9.30 15.56 0.44
N PRO A 51 9.52 16.89 0.52
CA PRO A 51 9.60 17.77 -0.65
C PRO A 51 10.69 17.36 -1.66
N THR A 52 11.64 16.52 -1.25
CA THR A 52 12.76 16.05 -2.08
C THR A 52 12.44 14.80 -2.90
N THR A 53 11.26 14.21 -2.73
CA THR A 53 10.80 13.05 -3.50
C THR A 53 9.45 13.36 -4.13
N ASP A 54 9.02 12.54 -5.09
CA ASP A 54 7.68 12.62 -5.68
C ASP A 54 6.68 11.68 -4.97
N GLY A 55 7.08 11.14 -3.82
CA GLY A 55 6.33 10.20 -3.01
C GLY A 55 6.14 8.81 -3.61
N SER A 56 6.72 8.52 -4.78
CA SER A 56 6.55 7.22 -5.43
C SER A 56 7.30 6.10 -4.69
N PHE A 57 6.72 4.91 -4.66
CA PHE A 57 7.35 3.73 -4.10
C PHE A 57 6.90 2.45 -4.79
N SER A 58 7.77 1.45 -4.73
CA SER A 58 7.56 0.14 -5.31
C SER A 58 6.62 -0.72 -4.48
N ILE A 59 5.63 -1.31 -5.14
CA ILE A 59 4.72 -2.32 -4.60
C ILE A 59 4.96 -3.64 -5.34
N CYS A 60 5.01 -4.75 -4.61
CA CYS A 60 4.91 -6.09 -5.18
C CYS A 60 3.58 -6.71 -4.77
N ILE A 61 2.78 -7.10 -5.76
CA ILE A 61 1.59 -7.92 -5.60
C ILE A 61 1.95 -9.35 -5.99
N ALA A 62 1.78 -10.31 -5.08
CA ALA A 62 2.04 -11.72 -5.35
C ALA A 62 1.31 -12.63 -4.35
N GLY A 63 1.54 -13.95 -4.47
CA GLY A 63 0.98 -14.95 -3.56
C GLY A 63 1.32 -14.67 -2.09
N GLY A 64 0.37 -14.94 -1.20
CA GLY A 64 0.45 -14.67 0.23
C GLY A 64 -0.79 -13.94 0.76
N GLU A 65 -0.87 -13.83 2.09
CA GLU A 65 -1.98 -13.20 2.80
C GLU A 65 -1.49 -11.94 3.54
N GLY A 66 -2.19 -10.82 3.31
CA GLY A 66 -2.00 -9.56 4.03
C GLY A 66 -1.24 -8.48 3.28
N ALA A 67 -1.13 -7.32 3.92
CA ALA A 67 -0.37 -6.19 3.42
C ALA A 67 0.81 -5.88 4.36
N PHE A 68 1.98 -5.61 3.79
CA PHE A 68 3.20 -5.40 4.55
C PHE A 68 3.92 -4.17 4.02
N VAL A 69 4.36 -3.31 4.91
CA VAL A 69 5.11 -2.10 4.55
C VAL A 69 6.50 -2.18 5.18
N SER A 70 7.53 -1.78 4.44
CA SER A 70 8.86 -1.70 5.04
C SER A 70 8.89 -0.58 6.08
N LYS A 71 9.62 -0.83 7.17
CA LYS A 71 9.88 0.21 8.17
C LYS A 71 10.48 1.47 7.55
N ALA A 72 11.38 1.31 6.57
CA ALA A 72 11.98 2.43 5.86
C ALA A 72 10.96 3.28 5.11
N LEU A 73 10.01 2.68 4.39
CA LEU A 73 8.94 3.44 3.73
C LEU A 73 8.03 4.12 4.76
N TYR A 74 7.66 3.42 5.83
CA TYR A 74 6.86 4.00 6.93
C TYR A 74 7.54 5.22 7.56
N GLU A 75 8.84 5.13 7.85
CA GLU A 75 9.63 6.21 8.44
C GLU A 75 9.94 7.35 7.46
N SER A 76 9.83 7.11 6.14
CA SER A 76 10.00 8.17 5.13
C SER A 76 8.89 9.22 5.14
N ILE A 77 7.72 8.90 5.72
CA ILE A 77 6.62 9.84 5.89
C ILE A 77 7.01 10.86 6.99
N PRO A 78 6.83 12.17 6.77
CA PRO A 78 7.03 13.19 7.79
C PRO A 78 6.29 12.84 9.09
N ALA A 79 6.94 13.05 10.24
CA ALA A 79 6.46 12.54 11.52
C ALA A 79 5.04 13.04 11.87
N GLU A 80 4.73 14.27 11.50
CA GLU A 80 3.44 14.94 11.67
C GLU A 80 2.29 14.32 10.84
N HIS A 81 2.63 13.56 9.79
CA HIS A 81 1.68 12.91 8.89
C HIS A 81 1.75 11.39 8.95
N ARG A 82 2.67 10.84 9.74
CA ARG A 82 2.92 9.41 9.81
C ARG A 82 1.75 8.71 10.54
N PRO A 83 1.17 7.64 9.96
CA PRO A 83 0.14 6.86 10.63
C PRO A 83 0.62 6.34 12.00
N THR A 84 -0.27 6.32 12.99
CA THR A 84 0.03 5.78 14.32
C THR A 84 0.31 4.27 14.23
N LEU A 85 1.44 3.84 14.79
CA LEU A 85 1.80 2.44 14.90
C LEU A 85 1.05 1.79 16.06
N ASP A 86 0.30 0.74 15.78
CA ASP A 86 -0.28 -0.14 16.78
C ASP A 86 0.63 -1.34 17.03
N GLU A 87 1.28 -1.37 18.19
CA GLU A 87 2.21 -2.43 18.60
C GLU A 87 1.51 -3.74 18.98
N GLY A 88 0.17 -3.78 19.04
CA GLY A 88 -0.59 -5.00 19.38
C GLY A 88 -0.32 -6.18 18.45
N SER A 89 0.10 -5.92 17.22
CA SER A 89 0.49 -6.93 16.22
C SER A 89 2.00 -7.23 16.17
N ALA A 90 2.82 -6.69 17.07
CA ALA A 90 4.28 -6.88 17.05
C ALA A 90 4.73 -8.33 17.33
N GLU A 91 3.87 -9.13 17.97
CA GLU A 91 4.13 -10.56 18.23
C GLU A 91 3.67 -11.48 17.08
N GLU A 92 2.98 -10.93 16.07
CA GLU A 92 2.62 -11.70 14.88
C GLU A 92 3.89 -12.17 14.15
N THR A 93 3.77 -13.29 13.43
CA THR A 93 4.88 -13.82 12.64
C THR A 93 4.45 -13.89 11.19
N VAL A 94 5.25 -13.33 10.31
CA VAL A 94 5.02 -13.35 8.87
C VAL A 94 5.83 -14.48 8.26
N ASP A 95 5.14 -15.49 7.74
CA ASP A 95 5.80 -16.59 7.05
C ASP A 95 6.31 -16.12 5.68
N THR A 96 7.54 -16.49 5.32
CA THR A 96 8.11 -16.17 4.00
C THR A 96 8.70 -17.40 3.35
N LEU A 97 8.73 -17.41 2.01
CA LEU A 97 9.34 -18.50 1.25
C LEU A 97 10.88 -18.56 1.34
N THR A 98 11.56 -17.44 1.58
CA THR A 98 12.99 -17.32 1.24
C THR A 98 13.91 -16.90 2.39
N VAL A 99 13.41 -16.15 3.37
CA VAL A 99 14.25 -15.55 4.43
C VAL A 99 13.86 -15.99 5.83
N GLY A 100 13.00 -17.00 5.93
CA GLY A 100 12.43 -17.46 7.20
C GLY A 100 11.37 -16.48 7.70
N ASN A 101 11.09 -16.53 8.99
CA ASN A 101 9.97 -15.80 9.56
C ASN A 101 10.36 -14.35 9.84
N LEU A 102 9.56 -13.40 9.37
CA LEU A 102 9.74 -11.98 9.65
C LEU A 102 8.87 -11.57 10.83
N LYS A 103 9.42 -10.72 11.70
CA LYS A 103 8.68 -10.11 12.80
C LYS A 103 8.32 -8.67 12.46
N PRO A 104 7.03 -8.31 12.41
CA PRO A 104 6.60 -6.94 12.32
C PRO A 104 6.87 -6.21 13.65
N ILE A 105 6.91 -4.88 13.61
CA ILE A 105 6.98 -4.03 14.81
C ILE A 105 5.61 -3.51 15.25
N GLY A 106 4.56 -3.85 14.49
CA GLY A 106 3.20 -3.38 14.71
C GLY A 106 2.43 -3.33 13.39
N SER A 107 1.20 -2.81 13.47
CA SER A 107 0.32 -2.58 12.33
C SER A 107 -0.04 -1.11 12.20
N VAL A 108 -0.39 -0.69 10.99
CA VAL A 108 -0.82 0.68 10.67
C VAL A 108 -1.96 0.64 9.66
N PHE A 109 -2.83 1.64 9.67
CA PHE A 109 -3.68 1.92 8.51
C PHE A 109 -2.90 2.81 7.54
N PHE A 110 -2.33 2.20 6.51
CA PHE A 110 -1.39 2.83 5.59
C PHE A 110 -2.12 3.39 4.35
N PRO A 111 -2.16 4.72 4.15
CA PRO A 111 -2.74 5.32 2.96
C PRO A 111 -1.81 5.20 1.76
N ILE A 112 -2.37 4.82 0.61
CA ILE A 112 -1.66 4.66 -0.65
C ILE A 112 -2.48 5.33 -1.74
N ILE A 113 -1.82 6.09 -2.60
CA ILE A 113 -2.42 6.62 -3.82
C ILE A 113 -2.04 5.72 -4.99
N LEU A 114 -3.05 5.23 -5.68
CA LEU A 114 -2.92 4.48 -6.94
C LEU A 114 -3.54 5.29 -8.07
N THR A 115 -3.27 4.91 -9.33
CA THR A 115 -3.83 5.57 -10.51
C THR A 115 -4.73 4.60 -11.27
N ASN A 116 -5.99 4.97 -11.46
CA ASN A 116 -6.92 4.16 -12.23
C ASN A 116 -6.46 4.10 -13.69
N LYS A 117 -6.34 2.89 -14.24
CA LYS A 117 -5.85 2.63 -15.59
C LYS A 117 -6.74 3.27 -16.67
N GLU A 118 -8.05 3.22 -16.47
CA GLU A 118 -9.07 3.65 -17.44
C GLU A 118 -9.25 5.17 -17.40
N THR A 119 -9.47 5.73 -16.22
CA THR A 119 -9.78 7.16 -16.04
C THR A 119 -8.54 8.03 -15.91
N ARG A 120 -7.37 7.42 -15.65
CA ARG A 120 -6.10 8.09 -15.31
C ARG A 120 -6.18 8.97 -14.06
N GLN A 121 -7.25 8.87 -13.28
CA GLN A 121 -7.42 9.65 -12.06
C GLN A 121 -6.73 8.94 -10.89
N PRO A 122 -6.04 9.69 -10.01
CA PRO A 122 -5.53 9.16 -8.77
C PRO A 122 -6.70 8.84 -7.83
N PHE A 123 -6.55 7.79 -7.03
CA PHE A 123 -7.46 7.45 -5.95
C PHE A 123 -6.69 6.94 -4.75
N ARG A 124 -7.26 7.12 -3.56
CA ARG A 124 -6.67 6.70 -2.29
C ARG A 124 -7.30 5.39 -1.83
N ILE A 125 -6.46 4.49 -1.35
CA ILE A 125 -6.85 3.33 -0.55
C ILE A 125 -6.14 3.37 0.80
N ILE A 126 -6.77 2.85 1.84
CA ILE A 126 -6.18 2.73 3.17
C ILE A 126 -6.24 1.25 3.55
N LEU A 127 -5.07 0.63 3.72
CA LEU A 127 -4.92 -0.77 4.04
C LEU A 127 -4.35 -0.93 5.45
N ARG A 128 -4.86 -1.88 6.23
CA ARG A 128 -4.18 -2.38 7.41
C ARG A 128 -2.91 -3.09 6.93
N ALA A 129 -1.75 -2.57 7.29
CA ALA A 129 -0.46 -3.14 6.89
C ALA A 129 0.39 -3.44 8.12
N LEU A 130 1.08 -4.58 8.11
CA LEU A 130 2.11 -4.91 9.09
C LEU A 130 3.40 -4.18 8.72
N VAL A 131 4.01 -3.48 9.68
CA VAL A 131 5.27 -2.77 9.47
C VAL A 131 6.43 -3.73 9.73
N VAL A 132 7.19 -4.06 8.70
CA VAL A 132 8.24 -5.08 8.74
C VAL A 132 9.62 -4.45 8.55
N PRO A 133 10.57 -4.57 9.50
CA PRO A 133 11.88 -3.94 9.42
C PRO A 133 12.72 -4.33 8.20
N ASN A 134 12.73 -5.62 7.85
CA ASN A 134 13.63 -6.19 6.84
C ASN A 134 12.89 -6.59 5.55
N LEU A 135 11.82 -5.87 5.21
CA LEU A 135 11.12 -6.07 3.94
C LEU A 135 11.93 -5.41 2.80
N PHE A 136 12.27 -6.19 1.76
CA PHE A 136 13.12 -5.74 0.65
C PHE A 136 12.46 -4.78 -0.35
N MET A 137 11.21 -4.38 -0.10
CA MET A 137 10.43 -3.51 -0.97
C MET A 137 9.71 -2.45 -0.15
N GLY A 138 9.22 -1.41 -0.82
CA GLY A 138 8.36 -0.41 -0.19
C GLY A 138 7.16 -1.08 0.47
N MET A 139 6.40 -1.85 -0.30
CA MET A 139 5.21 -2.54 0.18
C MET A 139 4.93 -3.85 -0.57
N PHE A 140 4.49 -4.87 0.16
CA PHE A 140 3.95 -6.13 -0.36
C PHE A 140 2.43 -6.18 -0.15
N ILE A 141 1.70 -6.68 -1.14
CA ILE A 141 0.27 -6.98 -1.02
C ILE A 141 0.05 -8.41 -1.47
N GLY A 142 -0.41 -9.25 -0.56
CA GLY A 142 -0.86 -10.60 -0.84
C GLY A 142 -2.14 -10.60 -1.68
N ASN A 143 -2.18 -11.45 -2.71
CA ASN A 143 -3.36 -11.65 -3.54
C ASN A 143 -4.14 -12.93 -3.20
N GLU A 144 -3.85 -13.56 -2.06
CA GLU A 144 -4.53 -14.77 -1.57
C GLU A 144 -5.31 -14.49 -0.26
N GLY A 145 -6.12 -15.47 0.14
CA GLY A 145 -6.83 -15.48 1.42
C GLY A 145 -7.92 -14.41 1.55
N HIS A 146 -8.34 -14.15 2.79
CA HIS A 146 -9.37 -13.16 3.13
C HIS A 146 -8.92 -11.71 2.91
N SER A 147 -7.64 -11.49 2.61
CA SER A 147 -7.06 -10.19 2.29
C SER A 147 -7.21 -9.78 0.83
N GLY A 148 -7.62 -10.68 -0.08
CA GLY A 148 -7.60 -10.52 -1.54
C GLY A 148 -8.43 -9.36 -2.07
N ILE A 149 -8.01 -8.12 -1.82
CA ILE A 149 -8.50 -6.91 -2.50
C ILE A 149 -8.12 -6.96 -3.99
N VAL A 150 -7.15 -7.80 -4.37
CA VAL A 150 -6.78 -8.09 -5.74
C VAL A 150 -7.58 -9.29 -6.20
N ALA A 151 -8.52 -9.08 -7.12
CA ALA A 151 -9.41 -10.11 -7.64
C ALA A 151 -9.05 -10.54 -9.08
N TYR A 152 -8.16 -9.80 -9.74
CA TYR A 152 -7.79 -10.05 -11.12
C TYR A 152 -6.34 -9.69 -11.40
N GLU A 153 -5.68 -10.52 -12.20
CA GLU A 153 -4.37 -10.25 -12.77
C GLU A 153 -4.33 -10.58 -14.26
N ALA A 154 -3.66 -9.75 -15.04
CA ALA A 154 -3.38 -10.04 -16.45
C ALA A 154 -2.02 -9.50 -16.88
N TRP A 155 -1.27 -10.32 -17.59
CA TRP A 155 0.06 -9.99 -18.09
C TRP A 155 0.03 -9.68 -19.58
N SER A 156 0.51 -8.50 -19.96
CA SER A 156 0.53 -8.04 -21.34
C SER A 156 1.87 -7.37 -21.68
N ARG A 157 2.09 -7.04 -22.97
CA ARG A 157 3.30 -6.32 -23.41
C ARG A 157 3.50 -4.96 -22.73
N GLY A 158 2.45 -4.37 -22.17
CA GLY A 158 2.51 -3.09 -21.44
C GLY A 158 2.72 -3.22 -19.92
N GLY A 159 3.01 -4.42 -19.43
CA GLY A 159 3.10 -4.73 -17.99
C GLY A 159 1.84 -5.40 -17.45
N PRO A 160 1.85 -5.79 -16.15
CA PRO A 160 0.71 -6.43 -15.51
C PRO A 160 -0.43 -5.43 -15.31
N THR A 161 -1.67 -5.91 -15.29
CA THR A 161 -2.86 -5.16 -14.88
C THR A 161 -3.47 -5.85 -13.67
N TRP A 162 -3.69 -5.08 -12.62
CA TRP A 162 -4.27 -5.55 -11.37
C TRP A 162 -5.70 -5.03 -11.27
N GLY A 163 -6.68 -5.91 -11.11
CA GLY A 163 -8.07 -5.53 -10.83
C GLY A 163 -8.35 -5.67 -9.35
N PHE A 164 -8.69 -4.54 -8.72
CA PHE A 164 -9.02 -4.49 -7.30
C PHE A 164 -10.52 -4.58 -7.08
N ASN A 165 -10.95 -5.45 -6.18
CA ASN A 165 -12.33 -5.53 -5.70
C ASN A 165 -12.42 -4.88 -4.31
N PHE A 166 -12.89 -3.63 -4.27
CA PHE A 166 -13.00 -2.84 -3.04
C PHE A 166 -14.36 -2.97 -2.34
N ASN A 167 -15.38 -3.44 -3.05
CA ASN A 167 -16.77 -3.50 -2.58
C ASN A 167 -17.33 -4.92 -2.51
N ASP A 168 -16.47 -5.93 -2.62
CA ASP A 168 -16.85 -7.35 -2.71
C ASP A 168 -17.83 -7.62 -3.87
N ASP A 169 -17.80 -6.78 -4.90
CA ASP A 169 -18.60 -6.86 -6.12
C ASP A 169 -17.68 -7.31 -7.28
N PRO A 170 -17.77 -8.58 -7.71
CA PRO A 170 -16.88 -9.13 -8.73
C PRO A 170 -17.06 -8.47 -10.11
N ASP A 171 -18.17 -7.77 -10.33
CA ASP A 171 -18.46 -7.09 -11.59
C ASP A 171 -17.93 -5.65 -11.63
N ASN A 172 -17.44 -5.11 -10.50
CA ASN A 172 -17.02 -3.73 -10.36
C ASN A 172 -15.56 -3.60 -9.88
N LEU A 173 -14.65 -4.08 -10.73
CA LEU A 173 -13.22 -4.01 -10.48
C LEU A 173 -12.63 -2.65 -10.84
N VAL A 174 -11.74 -2.14 -9.98
CA VAL A 174 -10.92 -0.97 -10.27
C VAL A 174 -9.57 -1.43 -10.80
N PHE A 175 -9.27 -1.15 -12.07
CA PHE A 175 -8.03 -1.58 -12.68
C PHE A 175 -6.89 -0.58 -12.48
N VAL A 176 -5.71 -1.10 -12.13
CA VAL A 176 -4.46 -0.34 -12.01
C VAL A 176 -3.42 -0.97 -12.93
N GLN A 177 -2.72 -0.11 -13.67
CA GLN A 177 -1.62 -0.53 -14.55
C GLN A 177 -0.35 -0.71 -13.71
N GLY A 178 0.25 -1.90 -13.79
CA GLY A 178 1.55 -2.20 -13.21
C GLY A 178 2.70 -1.61 -14.04
N CYS A 179 3.90 -1.69 -13.48
CA CYS A 179 5.14 -1.22 -14.09
C CYS A 179 5.83 -2.29 -14.95
#